data_AF-A0A7L5ZB92-F1
#
_entry.id   AF-A0A7L5ZB92-F1
#
_cell.length_a   1.000
_cell.length_b   1.000
_cell.length_c   1.000
_cell.angle_alpha   90.00
_cell.angle_beta   90.00
_cell.angle_gamma   90.00
#
_symmetry.space_group_name_H-M   'P 1'
#
loop_
_entity.id
_entity.type
_entity.pdbx_description
1 polymer ?
#
loop_
_entity_poly.entity_id
_entity_poly.type
_entity_poly.pdbx_seq_one_letter_code
_entity_poly.pdbx_strand_id
1 'polypeptide(L)'
;MQIVGTTGAADWRWAWANSHLPEQFVEDSFEARAFGEDNGIAELASPSLAEDDLNALGWRLSAATVRLVNGLGVYCAPTKTGAVFLIIKSIQPAKAA
;
A
#
# COMPACT_ATOMS: atom_id res chain seq x y z
N MET A 1 1.43 3.37 11.38
CA MET A 1 1.56 3.35 9.91
C MET A 1 1.12 1.98 9.44
N GLN A 2 0.66 1.87 8.20
CA GLN A 2 0.22 0.61 7.59
C GLN A 2 0.93 0.43 6.25
N ILE A 3 1.24 -0.79 5.85
CA ILE A 3 1.87 -1.11 4.57
C ILE A 3 0.76 -1.36 3.55
N VAL A 4 0.85 -0.69 2.40
CA VAL A 4 -0.10 -0.87 1.30
C VAL A 4 0.35 -2.00 0.40
N GLY A 5 1.63 -2.00 0.05
CA GLY A 5 2.22 -2.95 -0.85
C GLY A 5 3.66 -2.59 -1.19
N THR A 6 4.23 -3.39 -2.07
CA THR A 6 5.62 -3.29 -2.46
C THR A 6 5.74 -3.39 -3.97
N THR A 7 6.64 -2.60 -4.55
CA THR A 7 7.14 -2.86 -5.90
C THR A 7 8.36 -3.77 -5.80
N GLY A 8 8.38 -4.81 -6.61
CA GLY A 8 9.55 -5.64 -6.89
C GLY A 8 10.15 -5.32 -8.26
N ALA A 9 10.97 -6.23 -8.77
CA ALA A 9 11.62 -6.05 -10.07
C ALA A 9 10.64 -6.17 -11.26
N ALA A 10 9.48 -6.82 -11.07
CA ALA A 10 8.53 -7.13 -12.14
C ALA A 10 7.06 -6.90 -11.78
N ASP A 11 6.74 -6.79 -10.48
CA ASP A 11 5.37 -6.68 -10.01
C ASP A 11 5.20 -5.65 -8.90
N TRP A 12 3.99 -5.11 -8.83
CA TRP A 12 3.40 -4.63 -7.59
C TRP A 12 2.80 -5.83 -6.87
N ARG A 13 3.00 -5.90 -5.55
CA ARG A 13 2.35 -6.86 -4.67
C ARG A 13 1.65 -6.14 -3.53
N TRP A 14 0.39 -6.45 -3.33
CA TRP A 14 -0.36 -5.92 -2.20
C TRP A 14 0.11 -6.50 -0.87
N ALA A 15 0.03 -5.70 0.19
CA ALA A 15 0.42 -6.14 1.53
C ALA A 15 -0.48 -7.26 2.07
N TRP A 16 -1.81 -7.18 1.83
CA TRP A 16 -2.76 -8.25 2.16
C TRP A 16 -2.46 -9.58 1.46
N ALA A 17 -1.71 -9.56 0.36
CA ALA A 17 -1.30 -10.75 -0.39
C ALA A 17 0.08 -11.28 0.03
N ASN A 18 0.74 -10.66 1.01
CA ASN A 18 2.09 -11.03 1.45
C ASN A 18 2.09 -11.58 2.87
N SER A 19 2.07 -12.92 2.99
CA SER A 19 2.06 -13.64 4.28
C SER A 19 3.33 -13.49 5.12
N HIS A 20 4.38 -12.86 4.58
CA HIS A 20 5.60 -12.58 5.34
C HIS A 20 5.55 -11.25 6.11
N LEU A 21 4.52 -10.42 5.87
CA LEU A 21 4.32 -9.18 6.61
C LEU A 21 3.52 -9.46 7.90
N PRO A 22 3.86 -8.81 9.04
CA PRO A 22 3.07 -8.94 10.24
C PRO A 22 1.66 -8.37 10.04
N GLU A 23 0.64 -9.12 10.46
CA GLU A 23 -0.78 -8.79 10.25
C GLU A 23 -1.15 -7.38 10.73
N GLN A 24 -0.62 -6.96 11.88
CA GLN A 24 -0.86 -5.63 12.48
C GLN A 24 -0.46 -4.44 11.58
N PHE A 25 0.33 -4.68 10.52
CA PHE A 25 0.80 -3.64 9.60
C PHE A 25 0.15 -3.74 8.21
N VAL A 26 -0.83 -4.60 7.99
CA VAL A 26 -1.45 -4.76 6.66
C VAL A 26 -2.97 -4.56 6.65
N GLU A 27 -3.58 -4.22 7.80
CA GLU A 27 -5.03 -4.08 7.97
C GLU A 27 -5.65 -3.12 6.93
N ASP A 28 -5.06 -1.92 6.78
CA ASP A 28 -5.54 -0.91 5.83
C ASP A 28 -5.47 -1.37 4.36
N SER A 29 -4.63 -2.36 4.02
CA SER A 29 -4.57 -2.89 2.67
C SER A 29 -5.75 -3.82 2.36
N PHE A 30 -6.35 -4.47 3.36
CA PHE A 30 -7.58 -5.26 3.18
C PHE A 30 -8.78 -4.39 2.80
N GLU A 31 -8.82 -3.13 3.25
CA GLU A 31 -9.87 -2.18 2.85
C GLU A 31 -9.80 -1.87 1.35
N ALA A 32 -8.60 -1.76 0.78
CA ALA A 32 -8.44 -1.64 -0.67
C ALA A 32 -8.98 -2.87 -1.40
N ARG A 33 -8.65 -4.07 -0.90
CA ARG A 33 -9.15 -5.34 -1.46
C ARG A 33 -10.67 -5.41 -1.43
N ALA A 34 -11.29 -5.18 -0.26
CA ALA A 34 -12.73 -5.23 -0.08
C ALA A 34 -13.43 -4.25 -1.02
N PHE A 35 -12.95 -3.01 -1.09
CA PHE A 35 -13.47 -2.02 -2.03
C PHE A 35 -13.33 -2.47 -3.49
N GLY A 36 -12.21 -3.10 -3.85
CA GLY A 36 -11.99 -3.68 -5.17
C GLY A 36 -12.97 -4.80 -5.52
N GLU A 37 -13.18 -5.72 -4.59
CA GLU A 37 -14.13 -6.84 -4.73
C GLU A 37 -15.57 -6.33 -4.87
N ASP A 38 -15.99 -5.38 -4.02
CA ASP A 38 -17.34 -4.82 -4.01
C ASP A 38 -17.68 -4.02 -5.27
N ASN A 39 -16.67 -3.40 -5.92
CA ASN A 39 -16.86 -2.52 -7.08
C ASN A 39 -16.36 -3.14 -8.39
N GLY A 40 -15.86 -4.38 -8.39
CA GLY A 40 -15.33 -5.04 -9.58
C GLY A 40 -14.05 -4.40 -10.14
N ILE A 41 -13.19 -3.85 -9.28
CA ILE A 41 -11.94 -3.18 -9.67
C ILE A 41 -10.77 -4.16 -9.49
N ALA A 42 -10.34 -4.77 -10.59
CA ALA A 42 -9.34 -5.84 -10.58
C ALA A 42 -7.99 -5.39 -10.01
N GLU A 43 -7.59 -4.14 -10.20
CA GLU A 43 -6.33 -3.59 -9.70
C GLU A 43 -6.26 -3.57 -8.16
N LEU A 44 -7.42 -3.47 -7.50
CA LEU A 44 -7.49 -3.47 -6.04
C LEU A 44 -7.72 -4.88 -5.46
N ALA A 45 -8.34 -5.78 -6.23
CA ALA A 45 -8.70 -7.13 -5.80
C ALA A 45 -7.68 -8.22 -6.18
N SER A 46 -6.80 -7.96 -7.15
CA SER A 46 -5.77 -8.91 -7.58
C SER A 46 -4.55 -8.86 -6.65
N PRO A 47 -3.97 -10.00 -6.23
CA PRO A 47 -2.87 -10.03 -5.24
C PRO A 47 -1.59 -9.35 -5.73
N SER A 48 -1.36 -9.37 -7.04
CA SER A 48 -0.23 -8.73 -7.69
C SER A 48 -0.63 -8.19 -9.05
N LEU A 49 0.09 -7.18 -9.51
CA LEU A 49 -0.09 -6.55 -10.81
C LEU A 49 1.27 -6.36 -11.47
N ALA A 50 1.31 -6.55 -12.79
CA ALA A 50 2.47 -6.19 -13.60
C ALA A 50 2.09 -4.99 -14.46
N GLU A 51 2.98 -3.99 -14.53
CA GLU A 51 2.82 -2.79 -15.35
C GLU A 51 4.21 -2.28 -15.72
N ASP A 52 4.34 -1.58 -16.85
CA ASP A 52 5.62 -1.04 -17.33
C ASP A 52 6.22 -0.02 -16.35
N ASP A 53 5.38 0.80 -15.72
CA ASP A 53 5.78 1.77 -14.69
C ASP A 53 5.21 1.38 -13.32
N LEU A 54 5.91 0.44 -12.66
CA LEU A 54 5.58 0.00 -11.31
C LEU A 54 5.63 1.14 -10.27
N ASN A 55 6.44 2.16 -10.48
CA ASN A 55 6.52 3.29 -9.56
C ASN A 55 5.25 4.13 -9.64
N ALA A 56 4.80 4.49 -10.85
CA ALA A 56 3.52 5.17 -11.05
C ALA A 56 2.34 4.34 -10.52
N LEU A 57 2.35 3.02 -10.76
CA LEU A 57 1.35 2.10 -10.21
C LEU A 57 1.33 2.15 -8.68
N GLY A 58 2.48 2.01 -8.02
CA GLY A 58 2.59 2.03 -6.57
C GLY A 58 2.06 3.32 -5.94
N TRP A 59 2.34 4.48 -6.53
CA TRP A 59 1.78 5.76 -6.08
C TRP A 59 0.26 5.83 -6.27
N ARG A 60 -0.25 5.39 -7.43
CA ARG A 60 -1.69 5.40 -7.72
C ARG A 60 -2.48 4.55 -6.74
N LEU A 61 -2.06 3.30 -6.51
CA LEU A 61 -2.71 2.37 -5.60
C LEU A 61 -2.62 2.83 -4.14
N SER A 62 -1.47 3.37 -3.75
CA SER A 62 -1.28 3.91 -2.39
C SER A 62 -2.12 5.17 -2.15
N ALA A 63 -2.24 6.06 -3.14
CA ALA A 63 -3.08 7.25 -3.05
C ALA A 63 -4.57 6.89 -2.95
N ALA A 64 -5.03 5.90 -3.71
CA ALA A 64 -6.40 5.38 -3.60
C ALA A 64 -6.64 4.81 -2.19
N THR A 65 -5.72 3.99 -1.69
CA THR A 65 -5.84 3.39 -0.36
C THR A 65 -5.89 4.44 0.75
N VAL A 66 -5.05 5.49 0.68
CA VAL A 66 -5.11 6.63 1.61
C VAL A 66 -6.52 7.22 1.69
N ARG A 67 -7.20 7.39 0.55
CA ARG A 67 -8.55 7.94 0.53
C ARG A 67 -9.60 7.01 1.15
N LEU A 68 -9.44 5.70 0.97
CA LEU A 68 -10.34 4.68 1.54
C LEU A 68 -10.23 4.63 3.07
N VAL A 69 -9.01 4.71 3.60
CA VAL A 69 -8.74 4.50 5.04
C VAL A 69 -8.61 5.80 5.84
N ASN A 70 -8.96 6.94 5.23
CA ASN A 70 -8.79 8.30 5.76
C ASN A 70 -7.36 8.56 6.27
N GLY A 71 -6.35 8.14 5.51
CA GLY A 71 -4.94 8.40 5.80
C GLY A 71 -4.54 9.86 5.56
N LEU A 72 -3.39 10.25 6.09
CA LEU A 72 -2.80 11.59 5.93
C LEU A 72 -1.90 11.70 4.70
N GLY A 73 -1.38 10.58 4.21
CA GLY A 73 -0.47 10.56 3.07
C GLY A 73 0.28 9.23 2.94
N VAL A 74 1.19 9.18 1.98
CA VAL A 74 2.01 8.01 1.67
C VAL A 74 3.48 8.33 1.88
N TYR A 75 4.21 7.41 2.49
CA TYR A 75 5.66 7.39 2.49
C TYR A 75 6.14 6.22 1.63
N CYS A 76 7.06 6.50 0.69
CA CYS A 76 7.68 5.50 -0.17
C CYS A 76 9.12 5.27 0.29
N ALA A 77 9.39 4.07 0.79
CA ALA A 77 10.70 3.64 1.26
C ALA A 77 11.40 2.85 0.14
N PRO A 78 12.43 3.41 -0.52
CA PRO A 78 13.14 2.69 -1.57
C PRO A 78 13.92 1.50 -1.00
N THR A 79 14.04 0.45 -1.81
CA THR A 79 14.84 -0.75 -1.54
C THR A 79 15.81 -1.00 -2.71
N LYS A 80 16.62 -2.06 -2.65
CA LYS A 80 17.55 -2.40 -3.74
C LYS A 80 16.86 -2.72 -5.07
N THR A 81 15.63 -3.23 -5.03
CA THR A 81 14.95 -3.82 -6.20
C THR A 81 13.54 -3.26 -6.42
N GLY A 82 13.17 -2.18 -5.74
CA GLY A 82 11.84 -1.60 -5.76
C GLY A 82 11.59 -0.73 -4.53
N ALA A 83 10.37 -0.72 -3.99
CA ALA A 83 10.02 0.11 -2.84
C ALA A 83 8.90 -0.49 -1.98
N VAL A 84 8.83 -0.05 -0.72
CA VAL A 84 7.72 -0.32 0.20
C VAL A 84 6.88 0.96 0.34
N PHE A 85 5.57 0.85 0.16
CA PHE A 85 4.66 1.98 0.28
C PHE A 85 3.87 1.88 1.59
N LEU A 86 3.92 2.94 2.39
CA LEU A 86 3.31 3.01 3.72
C LEU A 86 2.31 4.17 3.81
N ILE A 87 1.19 3.94 4.48
CA ILE A 87 0.22 4.98 4.84
C ILE A 87 0.58 5.59 6.19
N ILE A 88 0.60 6.91 6.21
CA ILE A 88 0.70 7.72 7.42
C ILE A 88 -0.72 7.93 7.95
N LYS A 89 -1.01 7.41 9.14
CA LYS A 89 -2.35 7.53 9.77
C LYS A 89 -2.42 8.64 10.81
N SER A 90 -1.30 8.95 11.43
CA SER A 90 -1.18 10.01 12.44
C SER A 90 0.26 10.52 12.48
N ILE A 91 0.42 11.77 12.91
CA ILE A 91 1.71 12.40 13.16
C ILE A 91 1.64 12.95 14.58
N GLN A 92 2.54 12.49 15.45
CA GLN A 92 2.66 13.01 16.80
C GLN A 92 3.92 13.88 16.87
N PRO A 93 3.81 15.13 17.35
CA PRO A 93 4.99 15.95 17.59
C PRO A 93 5.86 15.29 18.66
N ALA A 94 7.18 15.48 18.55
CA ALA A 94 8.09 15.08 19.61
C ALA A 94 7.69 15.79 20.92
N LYS A 95 7.68 15.04 22.03
CA LYS A 95 7.42 15.62 23.34
C LYS A 95 8.51 16.66 23.62
N ALA A 96 8.13 17.91 23.86
CA ALA A 96 9.08 18.93 24.28
C ALA A 96 9.74 18.47 25.60
N ALA A 97 11.07 18.57 25.65
CA ALA A 97 11.89 18.19 26.81
C ALA A 97 11.66 19.14 28.00
#